data_AF-A0A0C3EQV2-F1
#
_entry.id   AF-A0A0C3EQV2-F1
#
_cell.length_a   1.000
_cell.length_b   1.000
_cell.length_c   1.000
_cell.angle_alpha   90.00
_cell.angle_beta   90.00
_cell.angle_gamma   90.00
#
_symmetry.space_group_name_H-M   'P 1'
#
loop_
_entity.id
_entity.type
_entity.pdbx_description
1 polymer ?
#
loop_
_entity_poly.entity_id
_entity_poly.type
_entity_poly.pdbx_seq_one_letter_code
_entity_poly.pdbx_strand_id
1 'polypeptide(L)'
;MDKVELHGKQGQNACDLDTGAQRFHRDDVSHAQCHNGDKDEDYNSDGSDDEARIHNGPCVLNYVRLAKTPARKYPSSLYALAHHIQQPKLPLLTRRFLHFQLQNNVDPNNDNVALPDLSGLPFSVFHSATSTFYAPSDLSGLGGMHSECIWSTPSWRKGPARYDTVFLEKDPEIPGMGGLHIGRVFLFFSFTYDGIKYPCALIQWYTTFSDRPDEDMRMWIVQPDFDADGERELEVIHAHCILRGAHLIPVYGRDHLPSDLHYTDTLNIFHAYYVNKYIDHHAFEIAF
;
A
#
# COMPACT_ATOMS: atom_id res chain seq x y z
N MET A 1 18.34 11.83 39.20
CA MET A 1 17.33 12.90 39.07
C MET A 1 17.53 13.38 37.65
N ASP A 2 16.80 12.91 36.64
CA ASP A 2 15.35 12.68 36.58
C ASP A 2 14.93 11.31 36.01
N LYS A 3 13.78 10.83 36.51
CA LYS A 3 13.12 9.59 36.09
C LYS A 3 12.24 9.88 34.88
N VAL A 4 12.36 9.10 33.82
CA VAL A 4 11.27 8.97 32.83
C VAL A 4 10.35 7.87 33.35
N GLU A 5 9.25 8.30 33.96
CA GLU A 5 8.24 7.45 34.58
C GLU A 5 7.09 7.26 33.58
N LEU A 6 6.98 6.05 33.02
CA LEU A 6 5.87 5.61 32.18
C LEU A 6 4.59 5.59 33.03
N HIS A 7 3.85 6.69 33.01
CA HIS A 7 2.53 6.74 33.61
C HIS A 7 1.51 6.17 32.63
N GLY A 8 0.99 4.98 32.95
CA GLY A 8 -0.24 4.49 32.39
C GLY A 8 -1.40 5.41 32.78
N LYS A 9 -2.17 5.86 31.80
CA LYS A 9 -3.47 6.47 32.04
C LYS A 9 -4.56 5.41 31.82
N GLN A 10 -5.26 5.08 32.89
CA GLN A 10 -6.58 4.45 32.83
C GLN A 10 -7.64 5.51 32.53
N GLY A 11 -8.46 5.21 31.51
CA GLY A 11 -9.90 5.47 31.48
C GLY A 11 -10.38 6.91 31.39
N GLN A 12 -10.59 7.40 30.15
CA GLN A 12 -11.69 8.30 29.82
C GLN A 12 -12.24 7.95 28.43
N ASN A 13 -13.47 7.42 28.47
CA ASN A 13 -14.56 7.32 27.49
C ASN A 13 -14.29 7.52 25.98
N ALA A 14 -14.74 6.50 25.26
CA ALA A 14 -15.35 6.49 23.93
C ALA A 14 -15.87 7.86 23.45
N CYS A 15 -15.34 8.30 22.31
CA CYS A 15 -15.97 8.85 21.10
C CYS A 15 -14.80 9.13 20.13
N ASP A 16 -15.03 9.02 18.83
CA ASP A 16 -14.12 9.47 17.76
C ASP A 16 -12.99 8.51 17.33
N LEU A 17 -13.36 7.27 17.03
CA LEU A 17 -12.71 6.52 15.93
C LEU A 17 -13.33 7.00 14.61
N ASP A 18 -12.97 8.21 14.19
CA ASP A 18 -13.34 8.70 12.87
C ASP A 18 -12.53 7.93 11.84
N THR A 19 -13.25 7.28 10.93
CA THR A 19 -12.76 6.20 10.10
C THR A 19 -11.92 6.79 8.97
N GLY A 20 -10.59 6.72 9.10
CA GLY A 20 -9.61 7.26 8.14
C GLY A 20 -9.70 6.72 6.71
N ALA A 21 -10.62 5.78 6.44
CA ALA A 21 -10.92 5.25 5.11
C ALA A 21 -12.00 6.05 4.33
N GLN A 22 -12.58 7.12 4.89
CA GLN A 22 -13.75 7.80 4.30
C GLN A 22 -13.47 8.86 3.21
N ARG A 23 -12.24 9.02 2.69
CA ARG A 23 -11.93 10.11 1.72
C ARG A 23 -11.19 9.74 0.44
N PHE A 24 -11.14 8.47 0.02
CA PHE A 24 -10.74 8.16 -1.36
C PHE A 24 -11.90 8.38 -2.35
N HIS A 25 -12.39 9.62 -2.50
CA HIS A 25 -13.32 9.99 -3.56
C HIS A 25 -13.10 11.42 -4.06
N ARG A 26 -13.00 11.52 -5.40
CA ARG A 26 -12.87 12.70 -6.27
C ARG A 26 -11.43 13.25 -6.34
N ASP A 27 -10.71 13.24 -7.45
CA ASP A 27 -11.05 13.27 -8.87
C ASP A 27 -9.98 12.52 -9.72
N ASP A 28 -10.19 12.39 -11.03
CA ASP A 28 -9.29 11.79 -12.05
C ASP A 28 -9.41 10.29 -12.36
N VAL A 29 -10.65 9.79 -12.49
CA VAL A 29 -10.94 8.74 -13.47
C VAL A 29 -11.70 9.35 -14.64
N SER A 30 -11.01 10.17 -15.45
CA SER A 30 -11.54 10.56 -16.75
C SER A 30 -11.43 9.37 -17.70
N HIS A 31 -12.60 8.87 -18.06
CA HIS A 31 -12.82 7.77 -18.99
C HIS A 31 -12.37 8.22 -20.39
N ALA A 32 -11.15 7.90 -20.81
CA ALA A 32 -10.77 8.02 -22.22
C ALA A 32 -11.50 6.94 -23.01
N GLN A 33 -12.63 7.29 -23.60
CA GLN A 33 -13.37 6.45 -24.54
C GLN A 33 -12.50 6.20 -25.79
N CYS A 34 -12.24 4.93 -26.09
CA CYS A 34 -11.63 4.52 -27.34
C CYS A 34 -12.70 4.57 -28.45
N HIS A 35 -12.60 5.54 -29.36
CA HIS A 35 -13.26 5.44 -30.66
C HIS A 35 -12.30 4.84 -31.67
N ASN A 36 -12.57 3.60 -32.07
CA ASN A 36 -11.97 2.97 -33.24
C ASN A 36 -12.54 3.63 -34.50
N GLY A 37 -11.65 4.17 -35.34
CA GLY A 37 -11.92 4.47 -36.73
C GLY A 37 -10.80 3.87 -37.57
N ASP A 38 -11.07 2.73 -38.19
CA ASP A 38 -10.21 2.11 -39.20
C ASP A 38 -10.02 3.04 -40.40
N LYS A 39 -8.76 3.25 -40.82
CA LYS A 39 -8.37 3.36 -42.23
C LYS A 39 -6.96 2.83 -42.43
N ASP A 40 -6.86 1.80 -43.25
CA ASP A 40 -5.65 1.24 -43.82
C ASP A 40 -4.90 2.27 -44.68
N GLU A 41 -3.56 2.33 -44.59
CA GLU A 41 -2.67 2.51 -45.75
C GLU A 41 -1.30 1.85 -45.47
N ASP A 42 -0.95 0.89 -46.32
CA ASP A 42 0.34 0.18 -46.43
C ASP A 42 1.50 1.12 -46.76
N TYR A 43 2.68 0.93 -46.14
CA TYR A 43 3.98 1.03 -46.84
C TYR A 43 5.07 0.24 -46.09
N ASN A 44 5.64 -0.75 -46.77
CA ASN A 44 6.88 -1.44 -46.39
C ASN A 44 8.07 -0.49 -46.52
N SER A 45 8.95 -0.43 -45.50
CA SER A 45 10.39 -0.26 -45.72
C SER A 45 11.19 -0.75 -44.51
N ASP A 46 12.18 -1.58 -44.83
CA ASP A 46 13.21 -2.17 -43.99
C ASP A 46 14.18 -1.08 -43.45
N GLY A 47 14.62 -1.18 -42.20
CA GLY A 47 15.55 -0.22 -41.59
C GLY A 47 15.63 -0.28 -40.07
N SER A 48 16.69 -0.92 -39.57
CA SER A 48 17.15 -0.89 -38.18
C SER A 48 17.37 0.52 -37.65
N ASP A 49 16.66 0.92 -36.58
CA ASP A 49 17.25 1.61 -35.43
C ASP A 49 16.28 1.53 -34.24
N ASP A 50 16.80 1.14 -33.08
CA ASP A 50 16.09 1.07 -31.80
C ASP A 50 15.77 2.50 -31.31
N GLU A 51 14.73 3.12 -31.89
CA GLU A 51 14.16 4.36 -31.35
C GLU A 51 13.31 4.04 -30.13
N ALA A 52 13.80 4.48 -28.97
CA ALA A 52 13.08 4.51 -27.71
C ALA A 52 11.67 5.07 -27.91
N ARG A 53 10.66 4.23 -27.71
CA ARG A 53 9.24 4.62 -27.78
C ARG A 53 8.95 5.78 -26.84
N ILE A 54 8.91 6.99 -27.39
CA ILE A 54 8.51 8.23 -26.73
C ILE A 54 7.10 8.04 -26.16
N HIS A 55 6.98 8.03 -24.84
CA HIS A 55 5.69 8.19 -24.16
C HIS A 55 5.53 9.66 -23.79
N ASN A 56 4.99 10.46 -24.71
CA ASN A 56 4.42 11.76 -24.38
C ASN A 56 3.00 11.53 -23.83
N GLY A 57 2.92 11.22 -22.54
CA GLY A 57 1.68 11.25 -21.77
C GLY A 57 1.72 12.39 -20.75
N PRO A 58 0.56 12.88 -20.26
CA PRO A 58 0.54 13.89 -19.20
C PRO A 58 1.32 13.39 -17.96
N CYS A 59 1.98 14.29 -17.21
CA CYS A 59 2.66 13.97 -15.96
C CYS A 59 1.64 13.43 -14.95
N VAL A 60 1.55 12.11 -14.81
CA VAL A 60 0.73 11.45 -13.79
C VAL A 60 1.46 11.57 -12.44
N LEU A 61 0.77 12.08 -11.41
CA LEU A 61 1.31 12.36 -10.06
C LEU A 61 2.01 11.14 -9.42
N ASN A 62 1.50 9.93 -9.65
CA ASN A 62 2.05 8.66 -9.19
C ASN A 62 1.20 7.53 -9.80
N TYR A 63 1.79 6.37 -10.10
CA TYR A 63 0.98 5.19 -10.40
C TYR A 63 1.65 3.89 -9.98
N VAL A 64 0.83 2.90 -9.63
CA VAL A 64 1.30 1.58 -9.18
C VAL A 64 0.80 0.49 -10.12
N ARG A 65 1.71 -0.40 -10.53
CA ARG A 65 1.40 -1.55 -11.38
C ARG A 65 1.82 -2.83 -10.70
N LEU A 66 0.90 -3.79 -10.58
CA LEU A 66 1.25 -5.15 -10.20
C LEU A 66 2.22 -5.76 -11.22
N ALA A 67 3.04 -6.70 -10.78
CA ALA A 67 3.96 -7.41 -11.66
C ALA A 67 3.26 -7.99 -12.91
N LYS A 68 3.94 -7.96 -14.06
CA LYS A 68 3.36 -8.36 -15.36
C LYS A 68 2.83 -9.80 -15.35
N THR A 69 3.51 -10.69 -14.64
CA THR A 69 3.17 -12.12 -14.58
C THR A 69 2.68 -12.49 -13.18
N PRO A 70 1.49 -13.08 -13.05
CA PRO A 70 1.03 -13.62 -11.78
C PRO A 70 1.98 -14.69 -11.24
N ALA A 71 2.12 -14.72 -9.92
CA ALA A 71 2.82 -15.77 -9.22
C ALA A 71 2.12 -17.12 -9.44
N ARG A 72 2.92 -18.17 -9.65
CA ARG A 72 2.41 -19.53 -9.88
C ARG A 72 2.15 -20.25 -8.55
N LYS A 73 1.40 -21.35 -8.61
CA LYS A 73 1.09 -22.25 -7.48
C LYS A 73 0.17 -21.65 -6.41
N TYR A 74 -0.58 -20.60 -6.75
CA TYR A 74 -1.65 -20.07 -5.92
C TYR A 74 -3.01 -20.60 -6.38
N PRO A 75 -3.93 -20.92 -5.45
CA PRO A 75 -5.32 -21.20 -5.80
C PRO A 75 -5.98 -19.96 -6.40
N SER A 76 -6.86 -20.16 -7.39
CA SER A 76 -7.60 -19.07 -8.03
C SER A 76 -8.89 -18.70 -7.29
N SER A 77 -9.43 -19.57 -6.44
CA SER A 77 -10.60 -19.24 -5.61
C SER A 77 -10.18 -18.42 -4.39
N LEU A 78 -10.95 -17.37 -4.06
CA LEU A 78 -10.69 -16.50 -2.91
C LEU A 78 -10.57 -17.27 -1.59
N TYR A 79 -11.48 -18.20 -1.33
CA TYR A 79 -11.48 -18.98 -0.09
C TYR A 79 -10.31 -19.98 -0.04
N ALA A 80 -9.99 -20.62 -1.16
CA ALA A 80 -8.83 -21.50 -1.24
C ALA A 80 -7.52 -20.72 -1.11
N LEU A 81 -7.45 -19.50 -1.66
CA LEU A 81 -6.33 -18.59 -1.52
C LEU A 81 -6.16 -18.14 -0.06
N ALA A 82 -7.24 -17.73 0.60
CA ALA A 82 -7.27 -17.35 2.00
C ALA A 82 -6.70 -18.46 2.90
N HIS A 83 -7.14 -19.70 2.68
CA HIS A 83 -6.58 -20.86 3.37
C HIS A 83 -5.10 -21.08 3.05
N HIS A 84 -4.71 -20.98 1.77
CA HIS A 84 -3.33 -21.20 1.33
C HIS A 84 -2.33 -20.22 1.95
N ILE A 85 -2.71 -18.95 2.11
CA ILE A 85 -1.85 -17.91 2.71
C ILE A 85 -2.04 -17.76 4.23
N GLN A 86 -2.88 -18.62 4.84
CA GLN A 86 -3.21 -18.57 6.26
C GLN A 86 -3.82 -17.22 6.70
N GLN A 87 -4.67 -16.64 5.85
CA GLN A 87 -5.40 -15.41 6.15
C GLN A 87 -6.93 -15.62 6.04
N PRO A 88 -7.59 -16.12 7.09
CA PRO A 88 -9.02 -16.43 7.05
C PRO A 88 -9.91 -15.19 6.89
N LYS A 89 -9.43 -13.99 7.27
CA LYS A 89 -10.18 -12.74 7.12
C LYS A 89 -10.19 -12.22 5.67
N LEU A 90 -9.32 -12.72 4.77
CA LEU A 90 -9.17 -12.21 3.40
C LEU A 90 -10.49 -12.13 2.61
N PRO A 91 -11.39 -13.14 2.63
CA PRO A 91 -12.63 -13.07 1.88
C PRO A 91 -13.54 -11.94 2.36
N LEU A 92 -13.66 -11.75 3.69
CA LEU A 92 -14.45 -10.66 4.27
C LEU A 92 -13.87 -9.30 3.88
N LEU A 93 -12.56 -9.13 4.01
CA LEU A 93 -11.87 -7.88 3.68
C LEU A 93 -12.01 -7.52 2.20
N THR A 94 -11.91 -8.51 1.30
CA THR A 94 -12.07 -8.27 -0.15
C THR A 94 -13.51 -7.91 -0.50
N ARG A 95 -14.50 -8.53 0.16
CA ARG A 95 -15.91 -8.19 -0.03
C ARG A 95 -16.23 -6.78 0.47
N ARG A 96 -15.69 -6.38 1.63
CA ARG A 96 -15.80 -5.00 2.16
C ARG A 96 -15.16 -4.00 1.21
N PHE A 97 -13.94 -4.28 0.75
CA PHE A 97 -13.26 -3.47 -0.26
C PHE A 97 -14.15 -3.27 -1.51
N LEU A 98 -14.63 -4.37 -2.12
CA LEU A 98 -15.45 -4.25 -3.32
C LEU A 98 -16.76 -3.52 -3.04
N HIS A 99 -17.39 -3.76 -1.89
CA HIS A 99 -18.59 -3.05 -1.48
C HIS A 99 -18.36 -1.53 -1.46
N PHE A 100 -17.27 -1.06 -0.83
CA PHE A 100 -16.90 0.37 -0.86
C PHE A 100 -16.63 0.88 -2.28
N GLN A 101 -15.96 0.10 -3.13
CA GLN A 101 -15.71 0.47 -4.53
C GLN A 101 -17.01 0.61 -5.35
N LEU A 102 -18.04 -0.19 -5.06
CA LEU A 102 -19.33 -0.15 -5.75
C LEU A 102 -20.26 0.96 -5.22
N GLN A 103 -20.12 1.34 -3.95
CA GLN A 103 -20.99 2.30 -3.27
C GLN A 103 -20.72 3.78 -3.58
N ASN A 104 -20.12 4.09 -4.72
CA ASN A 104 -19.87 5.43 -5.26
C ASN A 104 -21.12 6.35 -5.41
N ASN A 105 -22.29 6.01 -4.86
CA ASN A 105 -23.53 6.81 -4.89
C ASN A 105 -24.57 6.52 -3.77
N VAL A 106 -24.24 5.79 -2.68
CA VAL A 106 -25.24 5.47 -1.64
C VAL A 106 -24.71 5.78 -0.24
N ASP A 107 -25.59 6.35 0.59
CA ASP A 107 -25.36 6.83 1.95
C ASP A 107 -24.57 5.82 2.82
N PRO A 108 -23.40 6.21 3.38
CA PRO A 108 -22.52 5.33 4.16
C PRO A 108 -23.17 4.78 5.45
N ASN A 109 -24.34 5.27 5.86
CA ASN A 109 -25.06 4.81 7.06
C ASN A 109 -26.01 3.61 6.81
N ASN A 110 -26.00 3.00 5.63
CA ASN A 110 -26.84 1.83 5.36
C ASN A 110 -26.11 0.51 5.68
N ASP A 111 -26.11 0.14 6.96
CA ASP A 111 -25.53 -1.11 7.48
C ASP A 111 -26.24 -2.40 6.97
N ASN A 112 -27.33 -2.27 6.19
CA ASN A 112 -28.11 -3.40 5.68
C ASN A 112 -27.77 -3.81 4.24
N VAL A 113 -26.66 -3.32 3.66
CA VAL A 113 -26.30 -3.68 2.28
C VAL A 113 -25.58 -5.04 2.24
N ALA A 114 -26.12 -5.95 1.43
CA ALA A 114 -25.52 -7.27 1.22
C ALA A 114 -24.14 -7.13 0.56
N LEU A 115 -23.10 -7.64 1.22
CA LEU A 115 -21.75 -7.69 0.66
C LEU A 115 -21.73 -8.48 -0.66
N PRO A 116 -21.03 -8.00 -1.71
CA PRO A 116 -21.00 -8.65 -3.01
C PRO A 116 -20.49 -10.09 -2.91
N ASP A 117 -21.04 -10.97 -3.73
CA ASP A 117 -20.57 -12.36 -3.83
C ASP A 117 -19.37 -12.43 -4.78
N LEU A 118 -18.27 -12.96 -4.27
CA LEU A 118 -17.03 -13.17 -5.02
C LEU A 118 -16.81 -14.64 -5.38
N SER A 119 -17.79 -15.50 -5.10
CA SER A 119 -17.73 -16.93 -5.36
C SER A 119 -17.60 -17.20 -6.86
N GLY A 120 -16.66 -18.08 -7.22
CA GLY A 120 -16.42 -18.45 -8.61
C GLY A 120 -15.53 -17.49 -9.41
N LEU A 121 -15.20 -16.31 -8.87
CA LEU A 121 -14.27 -15.40 -9.53
C LEU A 121 -12.82 -15.89 -9.41
N PRO A 122 -12.00 -15.77 -10.47
CA PRO A 122 -10.59 -16.10 -10.43
C PRO A 122 -9.76 -14.95 -9.84
N PHE A 123 -8.88 -15.29 -8.91
CA PHE A 123 -7.91 -14.41 -8.28
C PHE A 123 -6.51 -14.73 -8.78
N SER A 124 -5.73 -13.69 -9.05
CA SER A 124 -4.31 -13.77 -9.41
C SER A 124 -3.47 -13.12 -8.33
N VAL A 125 -2.38 -13.78 -7.91
CA VAL A 125 -1.45 -13.27 -6.89
C VAL A 125 -0.20 -12.71 -7.55
N PHE A 126 0.42 -11.70 -6.94
CA PHE A 126 1.66 -11.10 -7.38
C PHE A 126 2.62 -10.94 -6.20
N HIS A 127 3.92 -11.14 -6.42
CA HIS A 127 4.94 -10.98 -5.37
C HIS A 127 5.54 -9.59 -5.31
N SER A 128 5.16 -8.72 -6.23
CA SER A 128 5.56 -7.32 -6.25
C SER A 128 4.62 -6.42 -7.03
N ALA A 129 4.75 -5.13 -6.75
CA ALA A 129 4.23 -4.05 -7.55
C ALA A 129 5.36 -3.03 -7.82
N THR A 130 5.28 -2.32 -8.93
CA THR A 130 6.16 -1.20 -9.26
C THR A 130 5.40 0.09 -9.01
N SER A 131 5.94 0.93 -8.12
CA SER A 131 5.50 2.31 -8.01
C SER A 131 6.37 3.18 -8.90
N THR A 132 5.75 4.08 -9.65
CA THR A 132 6.41 5.09 -10.47
C THR A 132 5.91 6.47 -10.05
N PHE A 133 6.82 7.37 -9.71
CA PHE A 133 6.53 8.70 -9.18
C PHE A 133 7.49 9.75 -9.76
N TYR A 134 7.09 11.01 -9.69
CA TYR A 134 7.91 12.12 -10.17
C TYR A 134 8.96 12.51 -9.14
N ALA A 135 10.20 12.68 -9.61
CA ALA A 135 11.41 12.79 -8.82
C ALA A 135 12.46 13.68 -9.53
N PRO A 136 12.22 14.99 -9.65
CA PRO A 136 13.00 15.88 -10.53
C PRO A 136 14.42 16.19 -10.04
N SER A 137 14.65 16.08 -8.73
CA SER A 137 15.92 16.38 -8.08
C SER A 137 16.91 15.21 -8.09
N ASP A 138 16.42 13.99 -8.30
CA ASP A 138 17.26 12.81 -8.45
C ASP A 138 17.80 12.72 -9.88
N LEU A 139 18.92 11.99 -10.08
CA LEU A 139 19.43 11.61 -11.41
C LEU A 139 18.45 10.61 -12.06
N SER A 140 17.26 11.07 -12.36
CA SER A 140 16.10 10.28 -12.73
C SER A 140 16.09 9.95 -14.22
N GLY A 141 15.30 8.95 -14.60
CA GLY A 141 15.13 8.52 -15.99
C GLY A 141 14.53 9.60 -16.89
N LEU A 142 14.22 9.24 -18.14
CA LEU A 142 13.59 10.15 -19.10
C LEU A 142 12.38 10.87 -18.48
N GLY A 143 12.45 12.20 -18.41
CA GLY A 143 11.37 13.05 -17.89
C GLY A 143 11.31 13.24 -16.38
N GLY A 144 12.31 12.81 -15.61
CA GLY A 144 12.34 13.01 -14.15
C GLY A 144 11.48 12.02 -13.36
N MET A 145 11.10 10.89 -13.96
CA MET A 145 10.35 9.83 -13.29
C MET A 145 11.29 8.82 -12.63
N HIS A 146 10.95 8.39 -11.42
CA HIS A 146 11.61 7.33 -10.69
C HIS A 146 10.65 6.14 -10.50
N SER A 147 11.20 4.93 -10.53
CA SER A 147 10.44 3.71 -10.29
C SER A 147 11.12 2.83 -9.26
N GLU A 148 10.34 2.29 -8.34
CA GLU A 148 10.82 1.32 -7.36
C GLU A 148 9.88 0.10 -7.25
N CYS A 149 10.46 -1.02 -6.86
CA CYS A 149 9.73 -2.28 -6.72
C CYS A 149 9.42 -2.53 -5.25
N ILE A 150 8.12 -2.66 -4.94
CA ILE A 150 7.59 -2.98 -3.63
C ILE A 150 7.33 -4.48 -3.58
N TRP A 151 7.91 -5.15 -2.58
CA TRP A 151 7.86 -6.62 -2.48
C TRP A 151 6.84 -7.11 -1.45
N SER A 152 6.12 -8.15 -1.83
CA SER A 152 5.28 -8.96 -0.96
C SER A 152 5.53 -10.44 -1.29
N THR A 153 6.69 -10.94 -0.90
CA THR A 153 7.21 -12.26 -1.28
C THR A 153 7.30 -13.18 -0.06
N PRO A 154 6.60 -14.33 -0.03
CA PRO A 154 6.64 -15.25 1.11
C PRO A 154 7.98 -15.97 1.29
N SER A 155 8.84 -16.00 0.26
CA SER A 155 10.23 -16.46 0.38
C SER A 155 11.15 -15.65 -0.54
N TRP A 156 11.96 -14.77 0.05
CA TRP A 156 12.87 -13.91 -0.69
C TRP A 156 14.24 -14.57 -0.81
N ARG A 157 14.73 -14.80 -2.04
CA ARG A 157 16.02 -15.45 -2.33
C ARG A 157 16.22 -16.80 -1.59
N LYS A 158 15.16 -17.62 -1.52
CA LYS A 158 15.10 -18.88 -0.74
C LYS A 158 15.27 -18.70 0.77
N GLY A 159 15.15 -17.48 1.26
CA GLY A 159 15.16 -17.13 2.67
C GLY A 159 13.76 -16.81 3.19
N PRO A 160 13.68 -16.11 4.33
CA PRO A 160 12.42 -15.71 4.96
C PRO A 160 11.56 -14.81 4.07
N ALA A 161 10.32 -14.60 4.48
CA ALA A 161 9.39 -13.71 3.81
C ALA A 161 9.89 -12.25 3.83
N ARG A 162 9.55 -11.51 2.77
CA ARG A 162 9.80 -10.07 2.64
C ARG A 162 8.48 -9.38 2.32
N TYR A 163 8.05 -8.54 3.26
CA TYR A 163 6.83 -7.74 3.20
C TYR A 163 7.22 -6.29 3.44
N ASP A 164 7.28 -5.53 2.36
CA ASP A 164 7.74 -4.15 2.38
C ASP A 164 6.68 -3.22 3.02
N THR A 165 7.16 -2.14 3.63
CA THR A 165 6.35 -1.04 4.14
C THR A 165 6.19 0.03 3.07
N VAL A 166 5.07 0.74 3.08
CA VAL A 166 4.68 1.69 2.05
C VAL A 166 4.06 2.94 2.66
N PHE A 167 4.29 4.08 2.01
CA PHE A 167 3.46 5.27 2.16
C PHE A 167 2.21 5.11 1.31
N LEU A 168 1.07 5.49 1.88
CA LEU A 168 -0.20 5.56 1.18
C LEU A 168 -0.69 7.00 1.21
N GLU A 169 -1.29 7.43 0.12
CA GLU A 169 -1.92 8.75 0.06
C GLU A 169 -3.14 8.76 0.99
N LYS A 170 -3.29 9.81 1.80
CA LYS A 170 -4.49 10.02 2.63
C LYS A 170 -5.25 11.25 2.16
N ASP A 171 -4.54 12.37 2.06
CA ASP A 171 -5.08 13.65 1.61
C ASP A 171 -3.94 14.41 0.90
N PRO A 172 -3.96 14.51 -0.44
CA PRO A 172 -2.89 15.14 -1.20
C PRO A 172 -2.77 16.65 -0.93
N GLU A 173 -3.80 17.28 -0.35
CA GLU A 173 -3.79 18.70 0.00
C GLU A 173 -3.07 18.97 1.33
N ILE A 174 -2.83 17.92 2.13
CA ILE A 174 -2.12 18.03 3.41
C ILE A 174 -0.66 17.61 3.19
N PRO A 175 0.32 18.52 3.34
CA PRO A 175 1.72 18.16 3.15
C PRO A 175 2.25 17.27 4.27
N GLY A 176 3.31 16.54 3.97
CA GLY A 176 4.03 15.71 4.93
C GLY A 176 3.20 14.53 5.44
N MET A 177 3.60 13.98 6.59
CA MET A 177 2.93 12.82 7.19
C MET A 177 1.43 13.02 7.49
N GLY A 178 0.95 14.27 7.60
CA GLY A 178 -0.46 14.55 7.84
C GLY A 178 -1.37 14.11 6.67
N GLY A 179 -0.87 14.15 5.44
CA GLY A 179 -1.55 13.70 4.23
C GLY A 179 -1.22 12.27 3.81
N LEU A 180 -0.60 11.49 4.72
CA LEU A 180 -0.10 10.17 4.42
C LEU A 180 -0.51 9.14 5.48
N HIS A 181 -0.65 7.91 5.03
CA HIS A 181 -0.70 6.72 5.89
C HIS A 181 0.54 5.86 5.68
N ILE A 182 0.78 4.95 6.63
CA ILE A 182 1.81 3.92 6.50
C ILE A 182 1.13 2.55 6.59
N GLY A 183 1.58 1.64 5.73
CA GLY A 183 1.13 0.26 5.75
C GLY A 183 2.25 -0.71 5.46
N ARG A 184 2.05 -1.97 5.82
CA ARG A 184 2.92 -3.09 5.42
C ARG A 184 2.16 -4.05 4.53
N VAL A 185 2.71 -4.34 3.35
CA VAL A 185 2.02 -5.16 2.34
C VAL A 185 2.30 -6.65 2.53
N PHE A 186 1.23 -7.44 2.70
CA PHE A 186 1.29 -8.89 2.88
C PHE A 186 0.88 -9.69 1.64
N LEU A 187 0.09 -9.09 0.75
CA LEU A 187 -0.33 -9.73 -0.49
C LEU A 187 -0.62 -8.67 -1.56
N PHE A 188 -0.12 -8.88 -2.77
CA PHE A 188 -0.69 -8.24 -3.96
C PHE A 188 -1.54 -9.25 -4.71
N PHE A 189 -2.74 -8.86 -5.11
CA PHE A 189 -3.63 -9.72 -5.89
C PHE A 189 -4.52 -8.90 -6.81
N SER A 190 -5.19 -9.56 -7.74
CA SER A 190 -6.22 -8.93 -8.56
C SER A 190 -7.34 -9.91 -8.91
N PHE A 191 -8.53 -9.37 -9.10
CA PHE A 191 -9.70 -10.08 -9.61
C PHE A 191 -10.47 -9.19 -10.59
N THR A 192 -11.38 -9.79 -11.36
CA THR A 192 -12.28 -9.05 -12.24
C THR A 192 -13.70 -9.21 -11.74
N TYR A 193 -14.41 -8.10 -11.58
CA TYR A 193 -15.82 -8.07 -11.20
C TYR A 193 -16.55 -7.13 -12.17
N ASP A 194 -17.66 -7.58 -12.76
CA ASP A 194 -18.42 -6.84 -13.78
C ASP A 194 -17.58 -6.25 -14.91
N GLY A 195 -16.57 -7.01 -15.39
CA GLY A 195 -15.67 -6.60 -16.46
C GLY A 195 -14.56 -5.62 -16.04
N ILE A 196 -14.57 -5.13 -14.80
CA ILE A 196 -13.56 -4.22 -14.25
C ILE A 196 -12.52 -5.03 -13.49
N LYS A 197 -11.24 -4.77 -13.77
CA LYS A 197 -10.12 -5.39 -13.04
C LYS A 197 -9.76 -4.54 -11.83
N TYR A 198 -9.72 -5.18 -10.66
CA TYR A 198 -9.34 -4.55 -9.39
C TYR A 198 -7.95 -5.05 -8.97
N PRO A 199 -6.89 -4.23 -9.14
CA PRO A 199 -5.60 -4.49 -8.50
C PRO A 199 -5.66 -4.10 -7.02
N CYS A 200 -5.31 -5.04 -6.15
CA CYS A 200 -5.48 -4.91 -4.71
C CYS A 200 -4.19 -5.22 -3.96
N ALA A 201 -4.09 -4.67 -2.76
CA ALA A 201 -3.10 -5.03 -1.77
C ALA A 201 -3.79 -5.38 -0.44
N LEU A 202 -3.36 -6.44 0.23
CA LEU A 202 -3.67 -6.70 1.64
C LEU A 202 -2.57 -6.06 2.47
N ILE A 203 -2.94 -5.16 3.37
CA ILE A 203 -1.99 -4.41 4.20
C ILE A 203 -2.33 -4.50 5.67
N GLN A 204 -1.34 -4.28 6.53
CA GLN A 204 -1.53 -3.86 7.93
C GLN A 204 -1.27 -2.37 8.03
N TRP A 205 -2.13 -1.65 8.75
CA TRP A 205 -1.98 -0.22 9.02
C TRP A 205 -1.00 0.09 10.15
N TYR A 206 -0.46 1.30 10.10
CA TYR A 206 0.36 1.88 11.14
C TYR A 206 -0.16 3.27 11.48
N THR A 207 -0.43 3.51 12.76
CA THR A 207 -0.90 4.80 13.27
C THR A 207 0.27 5.63 13.83
N THR A 208 0.24 6.94 13.60
CA THR A 208 1.19 7.89 14.20
C THR A 208 0.99 7.95 15.71
N PHE A 209 2.08 7.80 16.46
CA PHE A 209 2.06 7.85 17.93
C PHE A 209 1.69 9.25 18.47
N SER A 210 2.02 10.30 17.73
CA SER A 210 1.76 11.70 18.09
C SER A 210 1.50 12.57 16.87
N ASP A 211 0.84 13.71 17.08
CA ASP A 211 0.53 14.71 16.03
C ASP A 211 1.74 15.53 15.57
N ARG A 212 2.94 15.22 16.09
CA ARG A 212 4.20 15.86 15.72
C ARG A 212 5.34 14.85 15.68
N PRO A 213 6.41 15.12 14.92
CA PRO A 213 7.63 14.33 14.97
C PRO A 213 8.26 14.33 16.37
N ASP A 214 9.03 13.28 16.65
CA ASP A 214 9.90 13.18 17.83
C ASP A 214 10.83 14.40 17.95
N GLU A 215 11.05 14.89 19.17
CA GLU A 215 11.80 16.13 19.41
C GLU A 215 13.29 15.98 19.09
N ASP A 216 13.86 14.81 19.41
CA ASP A 216 15.28 14.52 19.28
C ASP A 216 15.63 14.12 17.84
N MET A 217 14.94 13.12 17.29
CA MET A 217 15.24 12.60 15.96
C MET A 217 14.58 13.39 14.84
N ARG A 218 13.57 14.21 15.15
CA ARG A 218 12.75 14.93 14.17
C ARG A 218 12.14 13.99 13.13
N MET A 219 11.78 12.77 13.54
CA MET A 219 11.14 11.74 12.73
C MET A 219 9.79 11.38 13.32
N TRP A 220 8.82 11.04 12.47
CA TRP A 220 7.54 10.52 12.93
C TRP A 220 7.72 9.13 13.54
N ILE A 221 7.01 8.88 14.63
CA ILE A 221 6.93 7.55 15.26
C ILE A 221 5.57 6.95 14.89
N VAL A 222 5.57 5.72 14.41
CA VAL A 222 4.37 4.96 14.07
C VAL A 222 4.34 3.61 14.78
N GLN A 223 3.14 3.10 15.06
CA GLN A 223 2.91 1.80 15.68
C GLN A 223 2.03 0.95 14.77
N PRO A 224 2.29 -0.37 14.67
CA PRO A 224 1.40 -1.26 13.94
C PRO A 224 0.05 -1.35 14.63
N ASP A 225 -1.02 -1.32 13.84
CA ASP A 225 -2.39 -1.40 14.37
C ASP A 225 -2.78 -2.86 14.63
N PHE A 226 -3.55 -3.05 15.71
CA PHE A 226 -4.11 -4.32 16.13
C PHE A 226 -5.60 -4.16 16.44
N ASP A 227 -6.37 -5.21 16.15
CA ASP A 227 -7.79 -5.26 16.45
C ASP A 227 -8.06 -5.57 17.94
N ALA A 228 -9.33 -5.64 18.32
CA ALA A 228 -9.75 -5.92 19.69
C ALA A 228 -9.29 -7.29 20.22
N ASP A 229 -8.97 -8.23 19.34
CA ASP A 229 -8.47 -9.57 19.68
C ASP A 229 -6.92 -9.58 19.78
N GLY A 230 -6.26 -8.46 19.51
CA GLY A 230 -4.80 -8.34 19.46
C GLY A 230 -4.18 -8.89 18.17
N GLU A 231 -4.99 -9.20 17.17
CA GLU A 231 -4.52 -9.61 15.85
C GLU A 231 -4.22 -8.38 14.98
N ARG A 232 -3.41 -8.54 13.94
CA ARG A 232 -3.08 -7.42 13.04
C ARG A 232 -4.36 -6.85 12.43
N GLU A 233 -4.53 -5.54 12.53
CA GLU A 233 -5.59 -4.83 11.81
C GLU A 233 -5.23 -4.85 10.32
N LEU A 234 -5.97 -5.62 9.54
CA LEU A 234 -5.70 -5.84 8.12
C LEU A 234 -6.81 -5.31 7.24
N GLU A 235 -6.44 -4.73 6.11
CA GLU A 235 -7.37 -4.19 5.14
C GLU A 235 -6.96 -4.54 3.70
N VAL A 236 -7.95 -4.70 2.83
CA VAL A 236 -7.74 -4.75 1.39
C VAL A 236 -7.97 -3.37 0.82
N ILE A 237 -6.94 -2.82 0.18
CA ILE A 237 -6.98 -1.51 -0.47
C ILE A 237 -6.79 -1.66 -1.98
N HIS A 238 -7.14 -0.61 -2.73
CA HIS A 238 -6.76 -0.52 -4.12
C HIS A 238 -5.25 -0.28 -4.23
N ALA A 239 -4.56 -0.99 -5.13
CA ALA A 239 -3.10 -0.89 -5.22
C ALA A 239 -2.61 0.52 -5.60
N HIS A 240 -3.46 1.34 -6.22
CA HIS A 240 -3.13 2.73 -6.56
C HIS A 240 -3.06 3.68 -5.36
N CYS A 241 -3.62 3.31 -4.20
CA CYS A 241 -3.47 4.13 -2.98
C CYS A 241 -2.02 4.15 -2.47
N ILE A 242 -1.19 3.22 -2.92
CA ILE A 242 0.23 3.15 -2.56
C ILE A 242 0.99 4.24 -3.33
N LEU A 243 1.65 5.12 -2.60
CA LEU A 243 2.53 6.13 -3.20
C LEU A 243 3.88 5.51 -3.52
N ARG A 244 4.55 4.96 -2.52
CA ARG A 244 5.90 4.40 -2.63
C ARG A 244 6.25 3.58 -1.40
N GLY A 245 7.40 2.92 -1.39
CA GLY A 245 8.00 2.28 -0.23
C GLY A 245 8.31 3.26 0.90
N ALA A 246 7.99 2.87 2.12
CA ALA A 246 8.39 3.54 3.34
C ALA A 246 9.48 2.73 4.02
N HIS A 247 10.44 3.38 4.67
CA HIS A 247 11.46 2.70 5.45
C HIS A 247 11.25 2.97 6.94
N LEU A 248 11.08 1.90 7.71
CA LEU A 248 10.82 1.95 9.14
C LEU A 248 12.06 1.49 9.93
N ILE A 249 12.45 2.25 10.94
CA ILE A 249 13.54 1.91 11.87
C ILE A 249 12.94 1.63 13.25
N PRO A 250 13.23 0.51 13.91
CA PRO A 250 12.76 0.26 15.27
C PRO A 250 13.07 1.37 16.26
N VAL A 251 12.11 1.71 17.11
CA VAL A 251 12.37 2.48 18.33
C VAL A 251 12.92 1.51 19.37
N TYR A 252 14.21 1.63 19.67
CA TYR A 252 14.87 0.78 20.66
C TYR A 252 14.56 1.25 22.08
N GLY A 253 14.20 0.29 22.94
CA GLY A 253 14.06 0.51 24.37
C GLY A 253 15.40 0.46 25.10
N ARG A 254 15.34 0.27 26.42
CA ARG A 254 16.53 0.07 27.27
C ARG A 254 16.97 -1.39 27.37
N ASP A 255 16.13 -2.30 26.89
CA ASP A 255 16.38 -3.73 26.95
C ASP A 255 17.36 -4.17 25.86
N HIS A 256 18.13 -5.22 26.17
CA HIS A 256 19.02 -5.83 25.19
C HIS A 256 18.20 -6.66 24.20
N LEU A 257 18.58 -6.61 22.93
CA LEU A 257 18.00 -7.50 21.93
C LEU A 257 18.41 -8.95 22.22
N PRO A 258 17.48 -9.92 22.07
CA PRO A 258 17.83 -11.33 22.13
C PRO A 258 18.96 -11.66 21.15
N SER A 259 19.92 -12.48 21.57
CA SER A 259 21.09 -12.83 20.74
C SER A 259 20.73 -13.63 19.49
N ASP A 260 19.57 -14.26 19.48
CA ASP A 260 18.99 -15.06 18.42
C ASP A 260 18.00 -14.29 17.55
N LEU A 261 17.81 -12.97 17.79
CA LEU A 261 16.95 -12.14 16.97
C LEU A 261 17.43 -12.12 15.52
N HIS A 262 16.57 -12.57 14.61
CA HIS A 262 16.84 -12.51 13.18
C HIS A 262 16.33 -11.20 12.57
N TYR A 263 17.11 -10.58 11.69
CA TYR A 263 16.78 -9.27 11.11
C TYR A 263 15.43 -9.24 10.36
N THR A 264 14.93 -10.40 9.91
CA THR A 264 13.63 -10.50 9.22
C THR A 264 12.44 -10.35 10.15
N ASP A 265 12.64 -10.51 11.46
CA ASP A 265 11.59 -10.39 12.47
C ASP A 265 11.45 -8.96 12.98
N THR A 266 12.32 -8.05 12.54
CA THR A 266 12.35 -6.65 12.97
C THR A 266 10.97 -5.99 12.90
N LEU A 267 10.23 -6.13 11.79
CA LEU A 267 8.88 -5.52 11.64
C LEU A 267 7.77 -6.28 12.41
N ASN A 268 8.11 -7.35 13.14
CA ASN A 268 7.17 -8.16 13.91
C ASN A 268 7.34 -8.01 15.42
N ILE A 269 8.53 -7.62 15.90
CA ILE A 269 8.88 -7.69 17.32
C ILE A 269 8.89 -6.33 18.04
N PHE A 270 9.04 -5.21 17.32
CA PHE A 270 9.03 -3.89 17.94
C PHE A 270 7.63 -3.28 17.95
N HIS A 271 7.34 -2.54 19.01
CA HIS A 271 6.05 -1.87 19.24
C HIS A 271 5.92 -0.54 18.50
N ALA A 272 7.02 0.06 18.07
CA ALA A 272 7.04 1.37 17.43
C ALA A 272 8.25 1.51 16.50
N TYR A 273 8.10 2.34 15.48
CA TYR A 273 9.11 2.58 14.46
C TYR A 273 9.20 4.05 14.09
N TYR A 274 10.41 4.54 13.89
CA TYR A 274 10.66 5.81 13.22
C TYR A 274 10.47 5.68 11.72
N VAL A 275 9.78 6.65 11.13
CA VAL A 275 9.70 6.83 9.68
C VAL A 275 10.99 7.47 9.20
N ASN A 276 11.82 6.71 8.50
CA ASN A 276 13.15 7.15 8.11
C ASN A 276 13.10 8.11 6.93
N LYS A 277 13.28 9.39 7.24
CA LYS A 277 13.35 10.48 6.26
C LYS A 277 14.68 10.63 5.53
N TYR A 278 15.72 9.92 5.98
CA TYR A 278 17.08 10.04 5.45
C TYR A 278 17.43 8.93 4.45
N ILE A 279 16.46 8.10 4.08
CA ILE A 279 16.70 7.00 3.13
C ILE A 279 16.97 7.50 1.71
N ASP A 280 16.29 8.58 1.31
CA ASP A 280 16.50 9.32 0.06
C ASP A 280 15.83 10.71 0.13
N HIS A 281 16.09 11.56 -0.87
CA HIS A 281 15.56 12.92 -0.95
C HIS A 281 14.02 12.95 -0.97
N HIS A 282 13.38 12.04 -1.71
CA HIS A 282 11.94 12.04 -1.87
C HIS A 282 11.19 11.54 -0.62
N ALA A 283 11.78 10.65 0.17
CA ALA A 283 11.22 10.23 1.44
C ALA A 283 11.18 11.41 2.43
N PHE A 284 12.20 12.28 2.37
CA PHE A 284 12.21 13.53 3.11
C PHE A 284 11.09 14.46 2.63
N GLU A 285 11.06 14.77 1.33
CA GLU A 285 10.13 15.71 0.72
C GLU A 285 8.65 15.33 0.90
N ILE A 286 8.33 14.03 0.82
CA ILE A 286 6.95 13.56 0.91
C ILE A 286 6.46 13.55 2.37
N ALA A 287 7.31 13.20 3.34
CA ALA A 287 6.87 12.96 4.72
C ALA A 287 7.13 14.13 5.70
N PHE A 288 7.95 15.13 5.33
CA PHE A 288 8.43 16.19 6.25
C PHE A 288 8.43 17.58 5.61
#